data_AF-A0A4U5M785-F1
#
_entry.id   AF-A0A4U5M785-F1
#
_cell.length_a   1.000
_cell.length_b   1.000
_cell.length_c   1.000
_cell.angle_alpha   90.00
_cell.angle_beta   90.00
_cell.angle_gamma   90.00
#
_symmetry.space_group_name_H-M   'P 1'
#
loop_
_entity.id
_entity.type
_entity.pdbx_description
1 polymer ?
#
loop_
_entity_poly.entity_id
_entity_poly.type
_entity_poly.pdbx_seq_one_letter_code
_entity_poly.pdbx_strand_id
1 'polypeptide(L)'
;MATEEWSEIVATIRTLTHEERHEELLDVLEGAIQKRGMEARNFQNLLLMSAARINSPKIHKYIEELNNYDAPEIANVLMEAGCYEEAFKVYVKFEVHDKAMRVLLDKVGDISRGYQYAIECDKPPIWMQMGRAFLELPEALPAHAIYCYLKAEEAGPVELVIEKAKAAGEWESLIQYLLMAQRKAPSTAVDNALAFAFASTQRIFNLIDLLNKPNLIQVFELGKECQDHGFNEAAKELFKSIEHLD
;
A
#
# COMPACT_ATOMS: atom_id res chain seq x y z
N MET A 1 -42.18 4.99 -32.33
CA MET A 1 -40.98 4.57 -33.08
C MET A 1 -39.74 4.53 -32.19
N ALA A 2 -38.97 5.62 -31.99
CA ALA A 2 -37.73 5.52 -31.19
C ALA A 2 -37.96 4.99 -29.77
N THR A 3 -39.05 5.39 -29.09
CA THR A 3 -39.38 4.94 -27.73
C THR A 3 -39.82 3.48 -27.61
N GLU A 4 -40.39 2.89 -28.67
CA GLU A 4 -40.87 1.49 -28.66
C GLU A 4 -39.71 0.52 -28.86
N GLU A 5 -38.81 0.78 -29.82
CA GLU A 5 -37.60 -0.02 -30.03
C GLU A 5 -36.73 -0.08 -28.76
N TRP A 6 -36.66 1.02 -28.00
CA TRP A 6 -35.94 1.03 -26.71
C TRP A 6 -36.63 0.22 -25.63
N SER A 7 -37.97 0.18 -25.61
CA SER A 7 -38.69 -0.66 -24.66
C SER A 7 -38.47 -2.14 -24.94
N GLU A 8 -38.35 -2.52 -26.22
CA GLU A 8 -38.01 -3.87 -26.66
C GLU A 8 -36.57 -4.24 -26.29
N ILE A 9 -35.60 -3.34 -26.52
CA ILE A 9 -34.19 -3.58 -26.13
C ILE A 9 -34.08 -3.79 -24.61
N VAL A 10 -34.75 -2.97 -23.81
CA VAL A 10 -34.76 -3.12 -22.34
C VAL A 10 -35.47 -4.40 -21.90
N ALA A 11 -36.55 -4.79 -22.57
CA ALA A 11 -37.22 -6.06 -22.31
C ALA A 11 -36.31 -7.25 -22.63
N THR A 12 -35.63 -7.22 -23.78
CA THR A 12 -34.65 -8.25 -24.19
C THR A 12 -33.49 -8.33 -23.21
N ILE A 13 -32.92 -7.20 -22.77
CA ILE A 13 -31.86 -7.18 -21.74
C ILE A 13 -32.34 -7.83 -20.45
N ARG A 14 -33.56 -7.53 -20.00
CA ARG A 14 -34.13 -8.14 -18.78
C ARG A 14 -34.32 -9.65 -18.93
N THR A 15 -34.82 -10.10 -20.07
CA THR A 15 -34.97 -11.53 -20.37
C THR A 15 -33.62 -12.23 -20.39
N LEU A 16 -32.64 -11.69 -21.12
CA LEU A 16 -31.29 -12.26 -21.21
C LEU A 16 -30.54 -12.25 -19.87
N THR A 17 -30.78 -11.23 -19.03
CA THR A 17 -30.23 -11.18 -17.67
C THR A 17 -30.86 -12.27 -16.79
N HIS A 18 -32.18 -12.48 -16.89
CA HIS A 18 -32.88 -13.53 -16.14
C HIS A 18 -32.49 -14.95 -16.64
N GLU A 19 -32.18 -15.09 -17.92
CA GLU A 19 -31.72 -16.34 -18.53
C GLU A 19 -30.21 -16.59 -18.36
N GLU A 20 -29.46 -15.68 -17.72
CA GLU A 20 -28.00 -15.73 -17.57
C GLU A 20 -27.22 -15.90 -18.90
N ARG A 21 -27.82 -15.47 -20.02
CA ARG A 21 -27.23 -15.56 -21.37
C ARG A 21 -26.30 -14.38 -21.64
N HIS A 22 -25.20 -14.35 -20.92
CA HIS A 22 -24.27 -13.22 -20.89
C HIS A 22 -23.58 -12.91 -22.23
N GLU A 23 -23.37 -13.89 -23.12
CA GLU A 23 -22.78 -13.66 -24.46
C GLU A 23 -23.73 -12.84 -25.36
N GLU A 24 -24.99 -13.26 -25.46
CA GLU A 24 -26.00 -12.56 -26.26
C GLU A 24 -26.36 -11.20 -25.65
N LEU A 25 -26.34 -11.11 -24.31
CA LEU A 25 -26.52 -9.86 -23.59
C LEU A 25 -25.44 -8.85 -23.97
N LEU A 26 -24.18 -9.30 -24.13
CA LEU A 26 -23.05 -8.45 -24.49
C LEU A 26 -23.24 -7.84 -25.89
N ASP A 27 -23.65 -8.62 -26.89
CA ASP A 27 -23.89 -8.14 -28.26
C ASP A 27 -25.05 -7.11 -28.29
N VAL A 28 -26.13 -7.37 -27.56
CA VAL A 28 -27.27 -6.45 -27.45
C VAL A 28 -26.86 -5.14 -26.77
N LEU A 29 -26.02 -5.23 -25.73
CA LEU A 29 -25.51 -4.05 -25.00
C LEU A 29 -24.52 -3.23 -25.83
N GLU A 30 -23.61 -3.87 -26.58
CA GLU A 30 -22.71 -3.19 -27.53
C GLU A 30 -23.54 -2.37 -28.55
N GLY A 31 -24.55 -3.00 -29.15
CA GLY A 31 -25.44 -2.34 -30.10
C GLY A 31 -26.28 -1.22 -29.48
N ALA A 32 -26.73 -1.37 -28.23
CA ALA A 32 -27.48 -0.35 -27.51
C ALA A 32 -26.63 0.89 -27.19
N ILE A 33 -25.38 0.69 -26.75
CA ILE A 33 -24.44 1.77 -26.41
C ILE A 33 -24.05 2.56 -27.66
N GLN A 34 -23.85 1.89 -28.80
CA GLN A 34 -23.53 2.54 -30.07
C GLN A 34 -24.68 3.41 -30.62
N LYS A 35 -25.95 2.99 -30.42
CA LYS A 35 -27.13 3.66 -31.00
C LYS A 35 -27.60 4.91 -30.24
N ARG A 36 -27.52 4.94 -28.90
CA ARG A 36 -28.05 6.07 -28.09
C ARG A 36 -26.99 7.02 -27.57
N GLY A 37 -25.73 6.76 -27.87
CA GLY A 37 -24.61 7.42 -27.23
C GLY A 37 -24.31 6.78 -25.87
N MET A 38 -23.03 6.81 -25.50
CA MET A 38 -22.46 6.15 -24.34
C MET A 38 -22.96 6.71 -22.98
N GLU A 39 -24.02 7.51 -22.90
CA GLU A 39 -24.29 8.30 -21.70
C GLU A 39 -25.06 7.59 -20.59
N ALA A 40 -25.70 6.46 -20.88
CA ALA A 40 -26.48 5.74 -19.87
C ALA A 40 -25.57 4.84 -19.02
N ARG A 41 -25.21 5.35 -17.84
CA ARG A 41 -24.41 4.65 -16.82
C ARG A 41 -24.85 3.21 -16.55
N ASN A 42 -26.16 2.97 -16.50
CA ASN A 42 -26.70 1.64 -16.24
C ASN A 42 -26.34 0.62 -17.34
N PHE A 43 -26.29 1.03 -18.61
CA PHE A 43 -25.89 0.13 -19.69
C PHE A 43 -24.39 -0.14 -19.70
N GLN A 44 -23.56 0.87 -19.39
CA GLN A 44 -22.13 0.66 -19.23
C GLN A 44 -21.83 -0.29 -18.07
N ASN A 45 -22.51 -0.10 -16.93
CA ASN A 45 -22.38 -0.99 -15.78
C ASN A 45 -22.74 -2.42 -16.15
N LEU A 46 -23.90 -2.63 -16.77
CA LEU A 46 -24.35 -3.97 -17.19
C LEU A 46 -23.41 -4.61 -18.21
N LEU A 47 -22.87 -3.84 -19.16
CA LEU A 47 -21.92 -4.35 -20.15
C LEU A 47 -20.64 -4.83 -19.46
N LEU A 48 -20.07 -3.99 -18.59
CA LEU A 48 -18.83 -4.32 -17.86
C LEU A 48 -19.02 -5.52 -16.92
N MET A 49 -20.14 -5.56 -16.19
CA MET A 49 -20.46 -6.70 -15.32
C MET A 49 -20.65 -8.00 -16.11
N SER A 50 -21.34 -7.94 -17.24
CA SER A 50 -21.58 -9.13 -18.08
C SER A 50 -20.28 -9.61 -18.72
N ALA A 51 -19.46 -8.67 -19.22
CA ALA A 51 -18.15 -8.96 -19.78
C ALA A 51 -17.21 -9.58 -18.74
N ALA A 52 -17.24 -9.10 -17.48
CA ALA A 52 -16.46 -9.67 -16.38
C ALA A 52 -16.87 -11.11 -16.08
N ARG A 53 -18.18 -11.38 -16.00
CA ARG A 53 -18.72 -12.72 -15.66
C ARG A 53 -18.34 -13.79 -16.67
N ILE A 54 -18.28 -13.46 -17.96
CA ILE A 54 -17.87 -14.40 -19.01
C ILE A 54 -16.38 -14.34 -19.31
N ASN A 55 -15.61 -13.55 -18.56
CA ASN A 55 -14.19 -13.29 -18.81
C ASN A 55 -13.92 -12.90 -20.27
N SER A 56 -14.73 -11.98 -20.79
CA SER A 56 -14.66 -11.56 -22.19
C SER A 56 -13.30 -10.90 -22.47
N PRO A 57 -12.58 -11.29 -23.54
CA PRO A 57 -11.31 -10.66 -23.90
C PRO A 57 -11.47 -9.18 -24.29
N LYS A 58 -12.71 -8.74 -24.59
CA LYS A 58 -13.04 -7.35 -24.93
C LYS A 58 -13.13 -6.44 -23.70
N ILE A 59 -13.13 -6.98 -22.48
CA ILE A 59 -13.32 -6.21 -21.24
C ILE A 59 -12.32 -5.08 -21.10
N HIS A 60 -11.07 -5.33 -21.50
CA HIS A 60 -10.01 -4.34 -21.45
C HIS A 60 -10.35 -3.12 -22.32
N LYS A 61 -10.84 -3.35 -23.55
CA LYS A 61 -11.25 -2.29 -24.48
C LYS A 61 -12.41 -1.47 -23.92
N TYR A 62 -13.39 -2.12 -23.30
CA TYR A 62 -14.52 -1.41 -22.70
C TYR A 62 -14.08 -0.49 -21.57
N ILE A 63 -13.15 -0.91 -20.71
CA ILE A 63 -12.66 -0.07 -19.60
C ILE A 63 -11.94 1.18 -20.10
N GLU A 64 -11.24 1.09 -21.24
CA GLU A 64 -10.58 2.23 -21.87
C GLU A 64 -11.59 3.22 -22.48
N GLU A 65 -12.54 2.72 -23.26
CA GLU A 65 -13.50 3.54 -24.02
C GLU A 65 -14.63 4.13 -23.14
N LEU A 66 -15.09 3.39 -22.14
CA LEU A 66 -16.20 3.78 -21.29
C LEU A 66 -15.74 4.69 -20.14
N ASN A 67 -16.49 5.77 -19.87
CA ASN A 67 -16.13 6.75 -18.84
C ASN A 67 -17.24 7.01 -17.80
N ASN A 68 -18.45 6.48 -18.03
CA ASN A 68 -19.61 6.79 -17.20
C ASN A 68 -20.16 5.51 -16.56
N TYR A 69 -19.38 4.89 -15.67
CA TYR A 69 -19.78 3.72 -14.90
C TYR A 69 -19.44 3.89 -13.42
N ASP A 70 -20.03 3.04 -12.57
CA ASP A 70 -19.70 3.00 -11.14
C ASP A 70 -18.37 2.28 -10.91
N ALA A 71 -17.28 3.04 -10.78
CA ALA A 71 -15.95 2.45 -10.64
C ALA A 71 -15.79 1.55 -9.41
N PRO A 72 -16.24 1.93 -8.19
CA PRO A 72 -16.21 1.02 -7.04
C PRO A 72 -16.95 -0.30 -7.27
N GLU A 73 -18.17 -0.25 -7.83
CA GLU A 73 -18.98 -1.44 -8.08
C GLU A 73 -18.34 -2.35 -9.14
N ILE A 74 -17.94 -1.77 -10.28
CA ILE A 74 -17.32 -2.52 -11.37
C ILE A 74 -15.98 -3.11 -10.95
N ALA A 75 -15.14 -2.36 -10.24
CA ALA A 75 -13.88 -2.88 -9.76
C ALA A 75 -14.08 -4.05 -8.79
N ASN A 76 -15.09 -4.02 -7.91
CA ASN A 76 -15.41 -5.18 -7.07
C ASN A 76 -15.83 -6.40 -7.89
N VAL A 77 -16.68 -6.22 -8.90
CA VAL A 77 -17.10 -7.31 -9.80
C VAL A 77 -15.90 -7.90 -10.56
N LEU A 78 -14.99 -7.05 -11.04
CA LEU A 78 -13.75 -7.47 -11.70
C LEU A 78 -12.85 -8.26 -10.74
N MET A 79 -12.74 -7.82 -9.49
CA MET A 79 -11.96 -8.51 -8.45
C MET A 79 -12.54 -9.89 -8.10
N GLU A 80 -13.87 -10.00 -8.03
CA GLU A 80 -14.57 -11.28 -7.82
C GLU A 80 -14.41 -12.22 -9.02
N ALA A 81 -14.39 -11.68 -10.24
CA ALA A 81 -14.18 -12.43 -11.47
C ALA A 81 -12.71 -12.85 -11.70
N GLY A 82 -11.76 -12.33 -10.92
CA GLY A 82 -10.32 -12.58 -11.11
C GLY A 82 -9.64 -11.69 -12.15
N CYS A 83 -10.34 -10.69 -12.68
CA CYS A 83 -9.83 -9.71 -13.64
C CYS A 83 -9.09 -8.56 -12.91
N TYR A 84 -7.95 -8.86 -12.29
CA TYR A 84 -7.23 -7.91 -11.43
C TYR A 84 -6.58 -6.74 -12.18
N GLU A 85 -6.09 -6.98 -13.40
CA GLU A 85 -5.48 -5.96 -14.26
C GLU A 85 -6.49 -4.90 -14.68
N GLU A 86 -7.68 -5.35 -15.05
CA GLU A 86 -8.84 -4.53 -15.36
C GLU A 86 -9.28 -3.72 -14.15
N ALA A 87 -9.40 -4.36 -12.98
CA ALA A 87 -9.76 -3.69 -11.73
C ALA A 87 -8.74 -2.59 -11.37
N PHE A 88 -7.45 -2.87 -11.54
CA PHE A 88 -6.39 -1.88 -11.36
C PHE A 88 -6.57 -0.68 -12.30
N LYS A 89 -6.78 -0.91 -13.61
CA LYS A 89 -7.01 0.17 -14.59
C LYS A 89 -8.22 1.02 -14.24
N VAL A 90 -9.31 0.41 -13.77
CA VAL A 90 -10.48 1.14 -13.26
C VAL A 90 -10.10 2.03 -12.08
N TYR A 91 -9.41 1.50 -11.06
CA TYR A 91 -9.02 2.31 -9.91
C TYR A 91 -8.07 3.47 -10.27
N VAL A 92 -7.13 3.24 -11.19
CA VAL A 92 -6.24 4.30 -11.69
C VAL A 92 -7.04 5.39 -12.40
N LYS A 93 -7.98 5.00 -13.28
CA LYS A 93 -8.79 5.93 -14.08
C LYS A 93 -9.65 6.86 -13.23
N PHE A 94 -10.12 6.38 -12.08
CA PHE A 94 -10.95 7.13 -11.13
C PHE A 94 -10.16 7.70 -9.95
N GLU A 95 -8.82 7.72 -10.04
CA GLU A 95 -7.92 8.29 -9.02
C GLU A 95 -8.07 7.67 -7.62
N VAL A 96 -8.57 6.43 -7.54
CA VAL A 96 -8.70 5.66 -6.29
C VAL A 96 -7.40 4.91 -6.01
N HIS A 97 -6.32 5.66 -5.82
CA HIS A 97 -4.95 5.14 -5.72
C HIS A 97 -4.77 4.13 -4.58
N ASP A 98 -5.43 4.34 -3.43
CA ASP A 98 -5.31 3.43 -2.28
C ASP A 98 -5.76 2.01 -2.62
N LYS A 99 -6.83 1.87 -3.40
CA LYS A 99 -7.33 0.56 -3.83
C LYS A 99 -6.50 0.01 -4.98
N ALA A 100 -6.13 0.85 -5.94
CA ALA A 100 -5.24 0.47 -7.05
C ALA A 100 -3.96 -0.19 -6.53
N MET A 101 -3.36 0.42 -5.50
CA MET A 101 -2.15 -0.07 -4.88
C MET A 101 -2.31 -1.45 -4.25
N ARG A 102 -3.39 -1.66 -3.47
CA ARG A 102 -3.68 -2.97 -2.88
C ARG A 102 -3.90 -4.05 -3.92
N VAL A 103 -4.52 -3.73 -5.06
CA VAL A 103 -4.69 -4.72 -6.14
C VAL A 103 -3.34 -5.16 -6.68
N LEU A 104 -2.43 -4.22 -6.95
CA LEU A 104 -1.08 -4.56 -7.42
C LEU A 104 -0.29 -5.41 -6.41
N LEU A 105 -0.35 -5.04 -5.14
CA LEU A 105 0.42 -5.70 -4.08
C LEU A 105 -0.17 -7.05 -3.67
N ASP A 106 -1.48 -7.11 -3.40
CA ASP A 106 -2.12 -8.27 -2.77
C ASP A 106 -2.65 -9.29 -3.78
N LYS A 107 -3.10 -8.84 -4.96
CA LYS A 107 -3.75 -9.72 -5.95
C LYS A 107 -2.84 -10.05 -7.12
N VAL A 108 -2.19 -9.04 -7.69
CA VAL A 108 -1.23 -9.26 -8.78
C VAL A 108 0.10 -9.76 -8.22
N GLY A 109 0.52 -9.27 -7.06
CA GLY A 109 1.79 -9.64 -6.43
C GLY A 109 3.02 -9.03 -7.11
N ASP A 110 2.83 -8.02 -7.96
CA ASP A 110 3.93 -7.36 -8.67
C ASP A 110 4.43 -6.14 -7.89
N ILE A 111 5.39 -6.38 -7.01
CA ILE A 111 6.03 -5.34 -6.19
C ILE A 111 6.79 -4.32 -7.05
N SER A 112 7.39 -4.75 -8.16
CA SER A 112 8.15 -3.84 -9.03
C SER A 112 7.24 -2.82 -9.70
N ARG A 113 6.08 -3.28 -10.20
CA ARG A 113 5.06 -2.39 -10.75
C ARG A 113 4.39 -1.54 -9.66
N GLY A 114 4.15 -2.10 -8.47
CA GLY A 114 3.71 -1.34 -7.31
C GLY A 114 4.66 -0.19 -6.98
N TYR A 115 5.97 -0.44 -6.98
CA TYR A 115 6.98 0.58 -6.73
C TYR A 115 6.99 1.68 -7.81
N GLN A 116 6.89 1.31 -9.08
CA GLN A 116 6.76 2.29 -10.18
C GLN A 116 5.52 3.16 -10.00
N TYR A 117 4.37 2.55 -9.67
CA TYR A 117 3.13 3.27 -9.42
C TYR A 117 3.22 4.21 -8.22
N ALA A 118 3.96 3.83 -7.16
CA ALA A 118 4.21 4.70 -6.02
C ALA A 118 5.05 5.92 -6.39
N ILE A 119 6.05 5.76 -7.27
CA ILE A 119 6.84 6.89 -7.82
C ILE A 119 5.94 7.81 -8.65
N GLU A 120 5.07 7.26 -9.49
CA GLU A 120 4.17 8.05 -10.34
C GLU A 120 3.14 8.84 -9.53
N CYS A 121 2.58 8.23 -8.48
CA CYS A 121 1.58 8.88 -7.63
C CYS A 121 2.18 9.89 -6.66
N ASP A 122 3.36 9.57 -6.12
CA ASP A 122 4.10 10.32 -5.09
C ASP A 122 3.22 10.84 -3.93
N LYS A 123 2.40 9.95 -3.38
CA LYS A 123 1.48 10.25 -2.27
C LYS A 123 1.91 9.47 -1.02
N PRO A 124 1.97 10.12 0.16
CA PRO A 124 2.27 9.45 1.42
C PRO A 124 1.51 8.14 1.68
N PRO A 125 0.18 8.05 1.49
CA PRO A 125 -0.55 6.78 1.73
C PRO A 125 -0.11 5.64 0.80
N ILE A 126 0.36 5.94 -0.41
CA ILE A 126 0.84 4.92 -1.37
C ILE A 126 2.23 4.43 -0.97
N TRP A 127 3.10 5.36 -0.54
CA TRP A 127 4.40 5.01 0.04
C TRP A 127 4.26 4.18 1.31
N MET A 128 3.29 4.48 2.17
CA MET A 128 2.99 3.68 3.38
C MET A 128 2.60 2.24 3.03
N GLN A 129 1.77 2.06 2.02
CA GLN A 129 1.37 0.73 1.54
C GLN A 129 2.55 -0.03 0.92
N MET A 130 3.39 0.63 0.13
CA MET A 130 4.63 0.03 -0.38
C MET A 130 5.58 -0.41 0.73
N GLY A 131 5.78 0.46 1.73
CA GLY A 131 6.66 0.15 2.86
C GLY A 131 6.20 -1.09 3.60
N ARG A 132 4.89 -1.22 3.82
CA ARG A 132 4.29 -2.41 4.43
C ARG A 132 4.51 -3.65 3.57
N ALA A 133 4.26 -3.58 2.27
CA ALA A 133 4.46 -4.72 1.37
C ALA A 133 5.92 -5.20 1.37
N PHE A 134 6.91 -4.30 1.40
CA PHE A 134 8.33 -4.69 1.48
C PHE A 134 8.68 -5.44 2.78
N LEU A 135 8.01 -5.14 3.90
CA LEU A 135 8.20 -5.87 5.16
C LEU A 135 7.50 -7.23 5.18
N GLU A 136 6.39 -7.37 4.47
CA GLU A 136 5.58 -8.59 4.42
C GLU A 136 6.12 -9.64 3.44
N LEU A 137 7.07 -9.26 2.58
CA LEU A 137 7.77 -10.21 1.71
C LEU A 137 8.47 -11.32 2.52
N PRO A 138 8.54 -12.57 2.01
CA PRO A 138 9.18 -13.67 2.71
C PRO A 138 10.65 -13.40 3.10
N GLU A 139 11.40 -12.74 2.22
CA GLU A 139 12.80 -12.36 2.49
C GLU A 139 12.91 -11.07 3.29
N ALA A 140 11.83 -10.28 3.40
CA ALA A 140 11.74 -8.94 3.94
C ALA A 140 12.83 -7.97 3.42
N LEU A 141 12.43 -6.80 2.91
CA LEU A 141 13.35 -5.77 2.42
C LEU A 141 13.30 -4.53 3.31
N PRO A 142 13.84 -4.56 4.55
CA PRO A 142 13.69 -3.47 5.52
C PRO A 142 14.29 -2.15 5.04
N ALA A 143 15.39 -2.17 4.29
CA ALA A 143 15.96 -0.95 3.70
C ALA A 143 14.99 -0.27 2.71
N HIS A 144 14.31 -1.05 1.87
CA HIS A 144 13.31 -0.54 0.93
C HIS A 144 12.06 -0.05 1.66
N ALA A 145 11.61 -0.78 2.69
CA ALA A 145 10.49 -0.36 3.53
C ALA A 145 10.77 0.98 4.23
N ILE A 146 11.95 1.09 4.85
CA ILE A 146 12.43 2.33 5.50
C ILE A 146 12.43 3.48 4.51
N TYR A 147 12.96 3.28 3.30
CA TYR A 147 12.94 4.31 2.26
C TYR A 147 11.52 4.81 1.97
N CYS A 148 10.56 3.89 1.84
CA CYS A 148 9.16 4.24 1.63
C CYS A 148 8.56 5.02 2.82
N TYR A 149 8.83 4.64 4.06
CA TYR A 149 8.35 5.37 5.24
C TYR A 149 8.97 6.76 5.37
N LEU A 150 10.25 6.90 5.04
CA LEU A 150 10.92 8.20 4.97
C LEU A 150 10.29 9.09 3.89
N LYS A 151 9.94 8.53 2.72
CA LYS A 151 9.21 9.24 1.65
C LYS A 151 7.80 9.65 2.07
N ALA A 152 7.10 8.81 2.83
CA ALA A 152 5.80 9.16 3.39
C ALA A 152 5.86 10.17 4.53
N GLU A 153 7.05 10.40 5.13
CA GLU A 153 7.24 11.14 6.38
C GLU A 153 6.34 10.66 7.53
N GLU A 154 6.07 9.36 7.57
CA GLU A 154 5.22 8.70 8.54
C GLU A 154 5.93 7.48 9.12
N ALA A 155 5.74 7.23 10.42
CA ALA A 155 6.45 6.17 11.11
C ALA A 155 5.99 4.77 10.67
N GLY A 156 4.70 4.54 10.42
CA GLY A 156 4.22 3.19 10.09
C GLY A 156 4.37 2.20 11.25
N PRO A 157 4.55 0.89 10.97
CA PRO A 157 4.66 -0.15 12.00
C PRO A 157 6.07 -0.18 12.61
N VAL A 158 6.34 0.75 13.53
CA VAL A 158 7.65 1.01 14.15
C VAL A 158 8.33 -0.24 14.67
N GLU A 159 7.63 -1.04 15.46
CA GLU A 159 8.18 -2.22 16.12
C GLU A 159 8.66 -3.25 15.09
N LEU A 160 7.87 -3.47 14.03
CA LEU A 160 8.21 -4.41 12.97
C LEU A 160 9.39 -3.91 12.13
N VAL A 161 9.45 -2.59 11.84
CA VAL A 161 10.59 -1.99 11.14
C VAL A 161 11.88 -2.17 11.94
N ILE A 162 11.84 -1.89 13.24
CA ILE A 162 12.99 -2.06 14.15
C ILE A 162 13.45 -3.52 14.14
N GLU A 163 12.53 -4.47 14.38
CA GLU A 163 12.87 -5.89 14.43
C GLU A 163 13.54 -6.36 13.14
N LYS A 164 12.91 -6.10 11.98
CA LYS A 164 13.40 -6.55 10.67
C LYS A 164 14.72 -5.87 10.29
N ALA A 165 14.85 -4.57 10.54
CA ALA A 165 16.08 -3.84 10.22
C ALA A 165 17.25 -4.26 11.13
N LYS A 166 17.01 -4.48 12.43
CA LYS A 166 18.01 -5.05 13.35
C LYS A 166 18.48 -6.43 12.88
N ALA A 167 17.53 -7.32 12.53
CA ALA A 167 17.83 -8.66 12.05
C ALA A 167 18.65 -8.67 10.74
N ALA A 168 18.38 -7.70 9.85
CA ALA A 168 19.12 -7.53 8.60
C ALA A 168 20.45 -6.76 8.76
N GLY A 169 20.72 -6.16 9.92
CA GLY A 169 21.91 -5.32 10.14
C GLY A 169 21.87 -3.97 9.40
N GLU A 170 20.68 -3.49 9.02
CA GLU A 170 20.45 -2.26 8.25
C GLU A 170 20.50 -1.00 9.15
N TRP A 171 21.57 -0.86 9.92
CA TRP A 171 21.70 0.15 10.97
C TRP A 171 21.62 1.59 10.46
N GLU A 172 22.24 1.89 9.31
CA GLU A 172 22.28 3.25 8.77
C GLU A 172 20.91 3.76 8.34
N SER A 173 20.19 2.92 7.59
CA SER A 173 18.81 3.18 7.19
C SER A 173 17.91 3.28 8.43
N LEU A 174 18.09 2.38 9.39
CA LEU A 174 17.30 2.37 10.63
C LEU A 174 17.50 3.65 11.44
N ILE A 175 18.71 4.18 11.57
CA ILE A 175 18.98 5.44 12.28
C ILE A 175 18.20 6.59 11.63
N GLN A 176 18.24 6.71 10.30
CA GLN A 176 17.52 7.77 9.57
C GLN A 176 16.00 7.69 9.82
N TYR A 177 15.45 6.47 9.75
CA TYR A 177 14.05 6.20 10.05
C TYR A 177 13.69 6.54 11.50
N LEU A 178 14.48 6.10 12.48
CA LEU A 178 14.21 6.31 13.89
C LEU A 178 14.29 7.79 14.28
N LEU A 179 15.18 8.57 13.67
CA LEU A 179 15.21 10.03 13.86
C LEU A 179 13.93 10.70 13.34
N MET A 180 13.33 10.19 12.26
CA MET A 180 12.02 10.64 11.78
C MET A 180 10.90 10.18 12.72
N ALA A 181 10.90 8.90 13.11
CA ALA A 181 9.91 8.31 14.00
C ALA A 181 9.89 8.98 15.37
N GLN A 182 11.04 9.37 15.93
CA GLN A 182 11.14 10.10 17.20
C GLN A 182 10.36 11.42 17.17
N ARG A 183 10.30 12.10 16.02
CA ARG A 183 9.54 13.35 15.86
C ARG A 183 8.05 13.13 15.62
N LYS A 184 7.69 12.05 14.92
CA LYS A 184 6.32 11.79 14.46
C LYS A 184 5.51 10.91 15.42
N ALA A 185 6.16 9.95 16.06
CA ALA A 185 5.58 8.94 16.94
C ALA A 185 6.60 8.55 18.05
N PRO A 186 6.91 9.46 18.99
CA PRO A 186 7.85 9.19 20.06
C PRO A 186 7.36 8.03 20.94
N SER A 187 8.23 7.07 21.19
CA SER A 187 7.96 5.94 22.08
C SER A 187 9.26 5.40 22.68
N THR A 188 9.16 4.69 23.80
CA THR A 188 10.28 3.98 24.42
C THR A 188 10.96 3.04 23.42
N ALA A 189 10.19 2.37 22.55
CA ALA A 189 10.73 1.48 21.53
C ALA A 189 11.63 2.23 20.52
N VAL A 190 11.20 3.41 20.06
CA VAL A 190 11.98 4.25 19.14
C VAL A 190 13.27 4.72 19.80
N ASP A 191 13.18 5.29 21.00
CA ASP A 191 14.35 5.86 21.68
C ASP A 191 15.37 4.79 22.07
N ASN A 192 14.92 3.64 22.61
CA ASN A 192 15.79 2.49 22.89
C ASN A 192 16.46 1.97 21.62
N ALA A 193 15.71 1.79 20.53
CA ALA A 193 16.25 1.30 19.28
C ALA A 193 17.26 2.29 18.67
N LEU A 194 17.01 3.60 18.79
CA LEU A 194 17.90 4.64 18.26
C LEU A 194 19.22 4.65 19.03
N ALA A 195 19.14 4.61 20.36
CA ALA A 195 20.31 4.53 21.22
C ALA A 195 21.12 3.23 20.95
N PHE A 196 20.44 2.09 20.79
CA PHE A 196 21.08 0.83 20.42
C PHE A 196 21.76 0.90 19.04
N ALA A 197 21.12 1.55 18.05
CA ALA A 197 21.68 1.69 16.71
C ALA A 197 22.91 2.61 16.71
N PHE A 198 22.93 3.68 17.52
CA PHE A 198 24.13 4.50 17.73
C PHE A 198 25.26 3.70 18.40
N ALA A 199 24.95 2.87 19.40
CA ALA A 199 25.93 1.99 20.02
C ALA A 199 26.52 0.99 18.99
N SER A 200 25.66 0.37 18.19
CA SER A 200 26.03 -0.62 17.17
C SER A 200 26.91 -0.05 16.05
N THR A 201 26.75 1.24 15.75
CA THR A 201 27.52 1.96 14.73
C THR A 201 28.69 2.77 15.30
N GLN A 202 29.01 2.60 16.58
CA GLN A 202 30.07 3.33 17.30
C GLN A 202 29.92 4.86 17.29
N ARG A 203 28.67 5.35 17.19
CA ARG A 203 28.33 6.78 17.20
C ARG A 203 28.12 7.28 18.63
N ILE A 204 29.16 7.16 19.45
CA ILE A 204 29.10 7.45 20.89
C ILE A 204 28.69 8.90 21.17
N PHE A 205 29.17 9.86 20.36
CA PHE A 205 28.78 11.26 20.51
C PHE A 205 27.27 11.48 20.34
N ASN A 206 26.66 10.85 19.33
CA ASN A 206 25.21 10.93 19.10
C ASN A 206 24.42 10.26 20.21
N LEU A 207 24.93 9.16 20.77
CA LEU A 207 24.33 8.50 21.93
C LEU A 207 24.33 9.42 23.16
N ILE A 208 25.46 10.07 23.46
CA ILE A 208 25.58 11.01 24.58
C ILE A 208 24.64 12.22 24.37
N ASP A 209 24.61 12.80 23.16
CA ASP A 209 23.71 13.90 22.84
C ASP A 209 22.23 13.51 23.01
N LEU A 210 21.86 12.27 22.64
CA LEU A 210 20.51 11.74 22.84
C LEU A 210 20.17 11.60 24.33
N LEU A 211 21.09 11.09 25.15
CA LEU A 211 20.91 10.94 26.61
C LEU A 211 20.76 12.28 27.33
N ASN A 212 21.39 13.34 26.83
CA ASN A 212 21.31 14.68 27.40
C ASN A 212 20.02 15.43 27.05
N LYS A 213 19.20 14.90 26.15
CA LYS A 213 17.90 15.46 25.75
C LYS A 213 16.77 14.69 26.46
N PRO A 214 15.55 15.27 26.54
CA PRO A 214 14.38 14.51 27.02
C PRO A 214 14.20 13.25 26.17
N ASN A 215 14.26 12.09 26.81
CA ASN A 215 14.23 10.79 26.16
C ASN A 215 13.45 9.79 27.03
N LEU A 216 13.03 8.68 26.41
CA LEU A 216 12.31 7.58 27.05
C LEU A 216 13.20 6.33 27.17
N ILE A 217 14.52 6.49 27.19
CA ILE A 217 15.47 5.36 27.12
C ILE A 217 15.49 4.61 28.45
N GLN A 218 15.35 3.28 28.37
CA GLN A 218 15.56 2.38 29.50
C GLN A 218 17.05 2.08 29.66
N VAL A 219 17.78 3.07 30.18
CA VAL A 219 19.26 3.11 30.20
C VAL A 219 19.89 1.84 30.78
N PHE A 220 19.33 1.30 31.86
CA PHE A 220 19.87 0.10 32.52
C PHE A 220 19.72 -1.16 31.67
N GLU A 221 18.55 -1.38 31.07
CA GLU A 221 18.27 -2.54 30.22
C GLU A 221 19.10 -2.47 28.93
N LEU A 222 19.11 -1.29 28.30
CA LEU A 222 19.90 -1.04 27.10
C LEU A 222 21.40 -1.17 27.35
N GLY A 223 21.90 -0.70 28.50
CA GLY A 223 23.29 -0.82 28.89
C GLY A 223 23.73 -2.29 29.01
N LYS A 224 22.88 -3.14 29.59
CA LYS A 224 23.10 -4.59 29.62
C LYS A 224 23.11 -5.20 28.23
N GLU A 225 22.11 -4.87 27.40
CA GLU A 225 22.04 -5.34 26.00
C GLU A 225 23.32 -4.95 25.23
N CYS A 226 23.78 -3.70 25.37
CA CYS A 226 25.02 -3.22 24.76
C CYS A 226 26.25 -3.98 25.25
N GLN A 227 26.32 -4.33 26.54
CA GLN A 227 27.42 -5.11 27.10
C GLN A 227 27.44 -6.55 26.56
N ASP A 228 26.28 -7.19 26.47
CA ASP A 228 26.12 -8.55 25.93
C ASP A 228 26.56 -8.62 24.45
N HIS A 229 26.34 -7.54 23.69
CA HIS A 229 26.79 -7.39 22.30
C HIS A 229 28.24 -6.87 22.17
N GLY A 230 28.95 -6.61 23.28
CA GLY A 230 30.35 -6.17 23.29
C GLY A 230 30.57 -4.67 23.03
N PHE A 231 29.51 -3.86 23.03
CA PHE A 231 29.57 -2.40 22.87
C PHE A 231 29.95 -1.71 24.19
N ASN A 232 31.14 -2.03 24.70
CA ASN A 232 31.60 -1.64 26.04
C ASN A 232 31.68 -0.13 26.26
N GLU A 233 32.05 0.65 25.24
CA GLU A 233 32.12 2.11 25.34
C GLU A 233 30.72 2.71 25.48
N ALA A 234 29.77 2.28 24.66
CA ALA A 234 28.37 2.71 24.75
C ALA A 234 27.74 2.31 26.09
N ALA A 235 27.97 1.07 26.55
CA ALA A 235 27.46 0.58 27.83
C ALA A 235 27.97 1.43 29.01
N LYS A 236 29.26 1.81 29.00
CA LYS A 236 29.83 2.70 30.03
C LYS A 236 29.13 4.07 30.07
N GLU A 237 28.92 4.68 28.91
CA GLU A 237 28.25 5.99 28.84
C GLU A 237 26.78 5.89 29.26
N LEU A 238 26.09 4.78 28.95
CA LEU A 238 24.75 4.50 29.45
C LEU A 238 24.74 4.38 30.99
N PHE A 239 25.61 3.57 31.59
CA PHE A 239 25.60 3.42 33.05
C PHE A 239 25.96 4.70 33.81
N LYS A 240 26.86 5.54 33.26
CA LYS A 240 27.18 6.85 33.86
C LYS A 240 25.97 7.79 33.91
N SER A 241 25.07 7.75 32.94
CA SER A 241 23.91 8.64 32.95
C SER A 241 22.91 8.28 34.05
N ILE A 242 22.92 7.04 34.54
CA ILE A 242 22.14 6.61 35.72
C ILE A 242 22.67 7.27 36.99
N GLU A 243 24.00 7.32 37.16
CA GLU A 243 24.65 7.91 38.34
C GLU A 243 24.40 9.43 38.48
N HIS A 244 23.92 10.09 37.42
CA HIS A 244 23.56 11.51 37.41
C HIS A 244 22.07 11.79 37.63
N LEU A 245 21.23 10.74 37.76
CA LEU A 245 19.78 10.84 37.97
C LEU A 245 19.36 10.61 39.44
N ASP A 246 20.30 10.23 40.32
CA ASP A 246 20.16 10.19 41.78
C ASP A 246 20.72 11.46 42.45
#